data_AF-A0A0M9U375-F1
#
_entry.id   AF-A0A0M9U375-F1
#
_cell.length_a   1.000
_cell.length_b   1.000
_cell.length_c   1.000
_cell.angle_alpha   90.00
_cell.angle_beta   90.00
_cell.angle_gamma   90.00
#
_symmetry.space_group_name_H-M   'P 1'
#
loop_
_entity.id
_entity.type
_entity.pdbx_description
1 polymer ?
#
loop_
_entity_poly.entity_id
_entity_poly.type
_entity_poly.pdbx_seq_one_letter_code
_entity_poly.pdbx_strand_id
1 'polypeptide(L)'
;MSDLTPNLVDVNTATESELRSVRGIGKVLAQRILAERPFAALEDLARVSGLNAVKVAELRNQLTVSPLTPAAALEAVLAEPSASPDEDAPALAEMPAASTDETPAPVELPAAALVEEAPAPSEALLLPAEELAAPVKAPEGAPALAAEPLPPLPVEEPAPAANPPEPQKPAAAAPRPVTRRELYLTAAGFSLAGMLLGILLILGLLALTSGGLSFVTQGRFSQTQAQVEDLDLRLGFAQSELETQRARLERVEALGGRVSAVEQSLDEARQSLERAQADLAALRQETDLMSDRVARAEARTETFQRFLEGLQRVLSELPALP
;
A
#
# COMPACT_ATOMS: atom_id res chain seq x y z
N MET A 1 12.59 -43.14 -5.45
CA MET A 1 12.46 -42.46 -6.76
C MET A 1 13.11 -41.09 -6.62
N SER A 2 14.43 -41.08 -6.42
CA SER A 2 15.26 -39.89 -6.46
C SER A 2 15.89 -39.85 -7.85
N ASP A 3 16.27 -38.66 -8.33
CA ASP A 3 17.01 -38.44 -9.58
C ASP A 3 16.18 -38.33 -10.87
N LEU A 4 15.57 -37.16 -11.10
CA LEU A 4 15.45 -36.60 -12.46
C LEU A 4 15.20 -35.09 -12.51
N THR A 5 15.89 -34.30 -11.69
CA THR A 5 16.00 -32.86 -11.95
C THR A 5 17.47 -32.55 -12.26
N PRO A 6 17.77 -31.84 -13.37
CA PRO A 6 19.12 -31.35 -13.64
C PRO A 6 19.59 -30.53 -12.43
N ASN A 7 20.91 -30.36 -12.28
CA ASN A 7 21.58 -29.63 -11.18
C ASN A 7 21.10 -28.16 -11.08
N LEU A 8 19.86 -27.97 -10.64
CA LEU A 8 19.11 -26.73 -10.62
C LEU A 8 19.05 -26.27 -9.17
N VAL A 9 19.68 -25.14 -8.91
CA VAL A 9 19.77 -24.57 -7.57
C VAL A 9 18.48 -23.82 -7.27
N ASP A 10 17.81 -24.17 -6.18
CA ASP A 10 16.58 -23.49 -5.77
C ASP A 10 16.90 -22.17 -5.08
N VAL A 11 16.45 -21.07 -5.66
CA VAL A 11 16.74 -19.71 -5.19
C VAL A 11 16.21 -19.45 -3.79
N ASN A 12 15.10 -20.10 -3.40
CA ASN A 12 14.44 -19.87 -2.11
C ASN A 12 15.06 -20.68 -0.97
N THR A 13 15.61 -21.86 -1.26
CA THR A 13 16.15 -22.80 -0.26
C THR A 13 17.67 -22.91 -0.27
N ALA A 14 18.35 -22.49 -1.35
CA ALA A 14 19.78 -22.68 -1.50
C ALA A 14 20.63 -21.96 -0.44
N THR A 15 21.80 -22.49 -0.15
CA THR A 15 22.80 -21.81 0.68
C THR A 15 23.60 -20.78 -0.11
N GLU A 16 24.32 -19.85 0.57
CA GLU A 16 25.20 -18.87 -0.12
C GLU A 16 26.22 -19.59 -1.02
N SER A 17 26.76 -20.72 -0.55
CA SER A 17 27.74 -21.54 -1.27
C SER A 17 27.15 -22.17 -2.53
N GLU A 18 25.91 -22.66 -2.48
CA GLU A 18 25.20 -23.23 -3.63
C GLU A 18 24.87 -22.16 -4.66
N LEU A 19 24.38 -20.99 -4.23
CA LEU A 19 24.13 -19.88 -5.16
C LEU A 19 25.42 -19.43 -5.86
N ARG A 20 26.57 -19.44 -5.18
CA ARG A 20 27.88 -19.09 -5.76
C ARG A 20 28.42 -20.13 -6.74
N SER A 21 27.90 -21.35 -6.72
CA SER A 21 28.31 -22.39 -7.68
C SER A 21 27.70 -22.15 -9.08
N VAL A 22 26.65 -21.34 -9.16
CA VAL A 22 25.96 -21.00 -10.41
C VAL A 22 26.80 -20.01 -11.22
N ARG A 23 27.02 -20.30 -12.50
CA ARG A 23 27.86 -19.49 -13.39
C ARG A 23 27.23 -18.11 -13.61
N GLY A 24 27.85 -17.08 -13.04
CA GLY A 24 27.40 -15.69 -13.12
C GLY A 24 26.90 -15.10 -11.80
N ILE A 25 26.81 -15.90 -10.73
CA ILE A 25 26.46 -15.44 -9.38
C ILE A 25 27.71 -15.41 -8.51
N GLY A 26 28.18 -14.20 -8.19
CA GLY A 26 29.28 -13.99 -7.24
C GLY A 26 28.79 -13.86 -5.81
N LYS A 27 29.72 -13.78 -4.84
CA LYS A 27 29.44 -13.58 -3.40
C LYS A 27 28.44 -12.44 -3.14
N VAL A 28 28.65 -11.29 -3.79
CA VAL A 28 27.80 -10.10 -3.62
C VAL A 28 26.38 -10.34 -4.15
N LEU A 29 26.24 -11.05 -5.28
CA LEU A 29 24.91 -11.35 -5.84
C LEU A 29 24.19 -12.41 -5.00
N ALA A 30 24.89 -13.45 -4.54
CA ALA A 30 24.33 -14.47 -3.66
C ALA A 30 23.78 -13.85 -2.36
N GLN A 31 24.50 -12.92 -1.74
CA GLN A 31 24.03 -12.23 -0.54
C GLN A 31 22.78 -11.38 -0.80
N ARG A 32 22.69 -10.71 -1.95
CA ARG A 32 21.50 -9.93 -2.30
C ARG A 32 20.29 -10.83 -2.58
N ILE A 33 20.50 -11.99 -3.22
CA ILE A 33 19.46 -13.00 -3.42
C ILE A 33 18.95 -13.50 -2.07
N LEU A 34 19.83 -13.80 -1.12
CA LEU A 34 19.43 -14.21 0.24
C LEU A 34 18.62 -13.13 0.97
N ALA A 35 18.99 -11.86 0.81
CA ALA A 35 18.32 -10.73 1.47
C ALA A 35 16.92 -10.43 0.91
N GLU A 36 16.66 -10.77 -0.36
CA GLU A 36 15.41 -10.46 -1.05
C GLU A 36 14.43 -11.65 -1.13
N ARG A 37 14.73 -12.77 -0.45
CA ARG A 37 13.80 -13.90 -0.33
C ARG A 37 12.49 -13.48 0.37
N PRO A 38 11.34 -14.07 0.01
CA PRO A 38 11.13 -15.14 -0.98
C PRO A 38 10.82 -14.63 -2.40
N PHE A 39 11.18 -15.43 -3.40
CA PHE A 39 10.82 -15.20 -4.81
C PHE A 39 9.67 -16.12 -5.22
N ALA A 40 8.68 -15.59 -5.95
CA ALA A 40 7.54 -16.37 -6.43
C ALA A 40 7.80 -16.96 -7.83
N ALA A 41 8.57 -16.25 -8.65
CA ALA A 41 8.98 -16.68 -9.98
C ALA A 41 10.47 -16.37 -10.25
N LEU A 42 11.05 -17.00 -11.27
CA LEU A 42 12.45 -16.74 -11.66
C LEU A 42 12.63 -15.29 -12.14
N GLU A 43 11.58 -14.71 -12.72
CA GLU A 43 11.53 -13.33 -13.19
C GLU A 43 11.71 -12.32 -12.05
N ASP A 44 11.32 -12.68 -10.82
CA ASP A 44 11.45 -11.82 -9.64
C ASP A 44 12.93 -11.57 -9.26
N LEU A 45 13.85 -12.41 -9.74
CA LEU A 45 15.29 -12.18 -9.59
C LEU A 45 15.76 -10.89 -10.27
N ALA A 46 14.98 -10.32 -11.21
CA ALA A 46 15.29 -9.04 -11.83
C ALA A 46 15.13 -7.84 -10.88
N ARG A 47 14.49 -8.03 -9.70
CA ARG A 47 14.45 -7.02 -8.63
C ARG A 47 15.80 -6.88 -7.94
N VAL A 48 16.58 -7.95 -7.91
CA VAL A 48 17.87 -7.99 -7.22
C VAL A 48 18.86 -7.09 -7.96
N SER A 49 19.37 -6.09 -7.24
CA SER A 49 20.31 -5.11 -7.80
C SER A 49 21.54 -5.81 -8.42
N GLY A 50 21.70 -5.70 -9.75
CA GLY A 50 22.80 -6.30 -10.52
C GLY A 50 22.45 -7.53 -11.36
N LEU A 51 21.22 -8.05 -11.20
CA LEU A 51 20.58 -9.04 -12.08
C LEU A 51 19.63 -8.30 -13.02
N ASN A 52 19.92 -8.36 -14.33
CA ASN A 52 19.04 -7.82 -15.37
C ASN A 52 18.25 -8.97 -15.99
N ALA A 53 17.09 -8.70 -16.60
CA ALA A 53 16.26 -9.72 -17.27
C ALA A 53 17.06 -10.61 -18.26
N VAL A 54 18.06 -10.05 -18.95
CA VAL A 54 18.97 -10.81 -19.83
C VAL A 54 19.79 -11.84 -19.06
N LYS A 55 20.36 -11.47 -17.91
CA LYS A 55 21.14 -12.39 -17.07
C LYS A 55 20.23 -13.43 -16.42
N VAL A 56 19.03 -13.05 -15.99
CA VAL A 56 18.03 -13.99 -15.45
C VAL A 56 17.67 -15.04 -16.51
N ALA A 57 17.52 -14.64 -17.77
CA ALA A 57 17.26 -15.57 -18.88
C ALA A 57 18.42 -16.55 -19.17
N GLU A 58 19.68 -16.17 -18.90
CA GLU A 58 20.83 -17.08 -18.98
C GLU A 58 20.89 -18.05 -17.79
N LEU A 59 20.42 -17.59 -16.63
CA LEU A 59 20.41 -18.35 -15.38
C LEU A 59 19.21 -19.29 -15.24
N ARG A 60 18.14 -19.10 -16.02
CA ARG A 60 16.92 -19.94 -15.98
C ARG A 60 17.18 -21.44 -16.21
N ASN A 61 18.28 -21.78 -16.87
CA ASN A 61 18.68 -23.16 -17.14
C ASN A 61 19.50 -23.78 -15.98
N GLN A 62 19.80 -23.01 -14.93
CA GLN A 62 20.61 -23.38 -13.77
C GLN A 62 19.89 -23.14 -12.43
N LEU A 63 18.77 -22.40 -12.44
CA LEU A 63 18.02 -21.99 -11.26
C LEU A 63 16.58 -22.50 -11.32
N THR A 64 16.03 -22.85 -10.17
CA THR A 64 14.60 -23.15 -9.99
C THR A 64 14.02 -22.29 -8.87
N VAL A 65 12.71 -22.10 -8.89
CA VAL A 65 11.97 -21.46 -7.81
C VAL A 65 10.88 -22.41 -7.39
N SER A 66 11.00 -22.99 -6.19
CA SER A 66 9.91 -23.72 -5.58
C SER A 66 8.98 -22.71 -4.90
N PRO A 67 7.67 -22.68 -5.23
CA PRO A 67 6.74 -21.83 -4.51
C PRO A 67 6.69 -22.32 -3.05
N LEU A 68 7.18 -21.51 -2.12
CA LEU A 68 6.90 -21.72 -0.71
C LEU A 68 5.41 -21.45 -0.49
N THR A 69 4.59 -22.50 -0.58
CA THR A 69 3.26 -22.48 0.03
C THR A 69 3.46 -22.11 1.52
N PRO A 70 2.71 -21.15 2.09
CA PRO A 70 2.92 -20.66 3.47
C PRO A 70 2.84 -21.72 4.58
N ALA A 71 2.57 -22.98 4.25
CA ALA A 71 2.59 -24.13 5.17
C ALA A 71 4.01 -24.65 5.50
N ALA A 72 5.03 -24.40 4.67
CA ALA A 72 6.38 -24.95 4.89
C ALA A 72 7.29 -24.05 5.77
N ALA A 73 6.88 -22.80 6.03
CA ALA A 73 7.61 -21.90 6.93
C ALA A 73 7.44 -22.26 8.42
N LEU A 74 6.45 -23.09 8.77
CA LEU A 74 6.23 -23.58 10.13
C LEU A 74 7.07 -24.82 10.47
N GLU A 75 7.58 -25.56 9.47
CA GLU A 75 8.43 -26.75 9.69
C GLU A 75 9.93 -26.44 9.81
N ALA A 76 10.41 -25.32 9.27
CA ALA A 76 11.84 -24.94 9.36
C ALA A 76 12.21 -24.24 10.69
N VAL A 77 11.24 -23.76 11.47
CA VAL A 77 11.49 -23.08 12.76
C VAL A 77 11.43 -24.05 13.97
N LEU A 78 10.92 -25.26 13.76
CA LEU A 78 10.96 -26.35 14.76
C LEU A 78 12.17 -27.28 14.60
N ALA A 79 13.06 -27.00 13.64
CA ALA A 79 14.15 -27.90 13.28
C ALA A 79 15.51 -27.18 13.21
N GLU A 80 16.02 -26.67 14.33
CA GLU A 80 17.46 -26.68 14.65
C GLU A 80 17.61 -26.66 16.19
N PRO A 81 18.63 -27.27 16.82
CA PRO A 81 19.86 -27.84 16.26
C PRO A 81 20.22 -29.25 16.83
N SER A 82 20.86 -30.11 16.04
CA SER A 82 21.85 -31.04 16.63
C SER A 82 22.83 -31.59 15.61
N ALA A 83 24.09 -31.47 16.00
CA ALA A 83 25.25 -32.07 15.39
C ALA A 83 25.09 -33.59 15.24
N SER A 84 25.68 -34.11 14.17
CA SER A 84 25.96 -35.54 13.92
C SER A 84 26.92 -36.12 14.97
N PRO A 85 27.29 -37.41 14.95
CA PRO A 85 26.59 -38.66 14.58
C PRO A 85 26.69 -39.72 15.72
N ASP A 86 25.96 -40.84 15.65
CA ASP A 86 26.42 -42.21 16.00
C ASP A 86 25.24 -43.18 16.29
N GLU A 87 25.53 -44.45 16.02
CA GLU A 87 24.76 -45.70 16.08
C GLU A 87 23.72 -45.83 17.22
N ASP A 88 22.51 -46.27 16.88
CA ASP A 88 21.94 -47.61 17.17
C ASP A 88 20.42 -47.64 16.92
N ALA A 89 19.93 -48.69 16.27
CA ALA A 89 18.51 -49.08 16.28
C ALA A 89 18.21 -49.89 17.58
N PRO A 90 16.98 -50.37 17.91
CA PRO A 90 15.68 -50.36 17.19
C PRO A 90 14.43 -50.15 18.12
N ALA A 91 13.24 -50.52 17.60
CA ALA A 91 11.98 -50.89 18.29
C ALA A 91 10.94 -49.76 18.54
N LEU A 92 9.83 -49.69 17.80
CA LEU A 92 8.54 -50.43 17.93
C LEU A 92 7.61 -49.87 19.02
N ALA A 93 6.31 -49.83 18.69
CA ALA A 93 5.12 -49.44 19.50
C ALA A 93 4.83 -47.91 19.52
N GLU A 94 3.61 -47.39 19.38
CA GLU A 94 2.26 -47.95 19.38
C GLU A 94 1.29 -46.84 18.88
N MET A 95 0.30 -47.20 18.07
CA MET A 95 -1.00 -46.49 17.98
C MET A 95 -1.77 -46.74 19.32
N PRO A 96 -2.78 -45.94 19.78
CA PRO A 96 -3.95 -45.57 18.97
C PRO A 96 -4.78 -44.29 19.35
N ALA A 97 -5.80 -44.05 18.51
CA ALA A 97 -7.11 -43.43 18.79
C ALA A 97 -7.15 -41.90 19.03
N ALA A 98 -8.20 -41.13 18.70
CA ALA A 98 -9.58 -41.43 18.33
C ALA A 98 -10.22 -40.23 17.58
N SER A 99 -11.31 -40.55 16.88
CA SER A 99 -12.25 -39.71 16.12
C SER A 99 -13.04 -38.66 16.93
N THR A 100 -13.48 -37.59 16.24
CA THR A 100 -14.85 -36.98 16.17
C THR A 100 -14.71 -35.68 15.38
N ASP A 101 -15.21 -35.58 14.14
CA ASP A 101 -16.60 -35.24 13.76
C ASP A 101 -17.18 -34.08 14.57
N GLU A 102 -17.42 -32.93 13.90
CA GLU A 102 -18.74 -32.27 13.85
C GLU A 102 -18.60 -30.87 13.19
N THR A 103 -19.27 -30.71 12.05
CA THR A 103 -19.58 -29.43 11.40
C THR A 103 -20.90 -28.91 11.97
N PRO A 104 -21.10 -27.58 12.08
CA PRO A 104 -22.42 -27.07 11.75
C PRO A 104 -22.39 -25.89 10.76
N ALA A 105 -23.29 -26.00 9.78
CA ALA A 105 -23.70 -24.96 8.86
C ALA A 105 -24.68 -23.96 9.54
N PRO A 106 -24.78 -22.70 9.06
CA PRO A 106 -25.77 -21.74 9.56
C PRO A 106 -27.14 -21.91 8.88
N VAL A 107 -28.22 -21.84 9.68
CA VAL A 107 -29.63 -21.86 9.26
C VAL A 107 -30.17 -20.43 9.13
N GLU A 108 -31.08 -20.26 8.16
CA GLU A 108 -31.70 -19.06 7.58
C GLU A 108 -32.78 -18.32 8.42
N LEU A 109 -32.84 -16.98 8.23
CA LEU A 109 -34.01 -16.08 8.00
C LEU A 109 -35.16 -16.01 9.06
N PRO A 110 -36.18 -15.09 9.01
CA PRO A 110 -36.53 -14.02 8.05
C PRO A 110 -37.02 -12.68 8.68
N ALA A 111 -37.29 -11.63 7.86
CA ALA A 111 -38.50 -10.76 7.97
C ALA A 111 -38.53 -9.70 6.85
N ALA A 112 -39.71 -9.53 6.26
CA ALA A 112 -39.97 -8.81 5.02
C ALA A 112 -40.49 -7.36 5.22
N ALA A 113 -40.22 -6.55 4.18
CA ALA A 113 -41.06 -5.52 3.55
C ALA A 113 -41.68 -4.37 4.38
N LEU A 114 -41.44 -3.13 3.91
CA LEU A 114 -42.49 -2.16 3.55
C LEU A 114 -41.90 -0.98 2.74
N VAL A 115 -42.66 -0.57 1.74
CA VAL A 115 -42.43 0.53 0.79
C VAL A 115 -43.04 1.82 1.38
N GLU A 116 -42.51 2.96 0.92
CA GLU A 116 -43.23 4.20 0.57
C GLU A 116 -42.83 5.51 1.28
N GLU A 117 -42.83 6.56 0.45
CA GLU A 117 -43.08 7.97 0.73
C GLU A 117 -41.94 8.93 1.13
N ALA A 118 -41.60 9.80 0.17
CA ALA A 118 -41.07 11.14 0.39
C ALA A 118 -42.13 12.02 1.08
N PRO A 119 -41.73 13.07 1.82
CA PRO A 119 -41.77 14.39 1.18
C PRO A 119 -40.66 15.37 1.64
N ALA A 120 -40.32 16.33 0.76
CA ALA A 120 -39.76 17.64 1.13
C ALA A 120 -40.92 18.66 1.17
N PRO A 121 -40.87 19.82 1.86
CA PRO A 121 -39.98 20.94 1.47
C PRO A 121 -39.55 21.91 2.61
N SER A 122 -38.68 22.89 2.27
CA SER A 122 -38.63 24.30 2.74
C SER A 122 -37.18 24.83 2.71
N GLU A 123 -36.87 25.72 1.75
CA GLU A 123 -36.53 27.16 1.96
C GLU A 123 -35.13 27.40 2.56
N ALA A 124 -34.29 28.32 2.10
CA ALA A 124 -34.28 29.31 1.03
C ALA A 124 -32.85 29.87 0.97
N LEU A 125 -32.36 30.29 -0.20
CA LEU A 125 -31.66 31.57 -0.40
C LEU A 125 -31.23 31.73 -1.87
N LEU A 126 -32.06 32.50 -2.57
CA LEU A 126 -31.77 33.37 -3.73
C LEU A 126 -30.56 34.29 -3.38
N LEU A 127 -29.64 34.76 -4.22
CA LEU A 127 -29.55 35.32 -5.60
C LEU A 127 -28.03 35.49 -5.93
N PRO A 128 -27.58 36.14 -7.04
CA PRO A 128 -27.88 36.00 -8.46
C PRO A 128 -26.61 35.84 -9.33
N ALA A 129 -26.81 35.60 -10.63
CA ALA A 129 -25.78 35.50 -11.66
C ALA A 129 -25.46 36.85 -12.35
N GLU A 130 -24.17 37.13 -12.52
CA GLU A 130 -23.54 38.00 -13.54
C GLU A 130 -22.24 37.27 -13.94
N GLU A 131 -22.13 36.74 -15.16
CA GLU A 131 -21.60 37.42 -16.35
C GLU A 131 -20.08 37.65 -16.30
N LEU A 132 -19.29 36.85 -17.05
CA LEU A 132 -18.35 37.32 -18.10
C LEU A 132 -17.51 36.17 -18.69
N ALA A 133 -17.45 36.15 -20.03
CA ALA A 133 -16.30 35.82 -20.90
C ALA A 133 -15.58 34.44 -20.76
N ALA A 134 -15.84 33.45 -21.63
CA ALA A 134 -15.24 33.22 -22.98
C ALA A 134 -13.85 32.53 -22.95
N PRO A 135 -13.33 31.95 -24.06
CA PRO A 135 -13.93 31.07 -25.08
C PRO A 135 -13.03 29.86 -25.43
N VAL A 136 -13.57 28.72 -25.90
CA VAL A 136 -12.81 27.74 -26.73
C VAL A 136 -13.76 26.96 -27.65
N LYS A 137 -13.58 27.06 -28.98
CA LYS A 137 -13.47 25.90 -29.89
C LYS A 137 -13.09 26.30 -31.32
N ALA A 138 -12.32 25.41 -31.93
CA ALA A 138 -11.69 25.47 -33.24
C ALA A 138 -12.58 24.79 -34.33
N PRO A 139 -12.11 24.54 -35.57
CA PRO A 139 -12.67 25.09 -36.80
C PRO A 139 -13.43 24.06 -37.67
N GLU A 140 -14.32 24.53 -38.55
CA GLU A 140 -14.88 23.71 -39.63
C GLU A 140 -14.96 24.50 -40.95
N GLY A 141 -14.40 23.88 -41.99
CA GLY A 141 -15.18 23.46 -43.18
C GLY A 141 -15.71 24.53 -44.15
N ALA A 142 -15.21 24.47 -45.38
CA ALA A 142 -15.62 25.25 -46.56
C ALA A 142 -17.11 25.10 -46.96
N PRO A 143 -17.65 25.93 -47.91
CA PRO A 143 -17.46 25.61 -49.35
C PRO A 143 -17.44 26.79 -50.37
N ALA A 144 -16.80 26.50 -51.51
CA ALA A 144 -17.17 26.76 -52.92
C ALA A 144 -17.47 28.18 -53.50
N LEU A 145 -16.51 28.66 -54.30
CA LEU A 145 -16.53 28.99 -55.76
C LEU A 145 -17.72 29.67 -56.48
N ALA A 146 -17.32 30.57 -57.41
CA ALA A 146 -18.00 31.20 -58.57
C ALA A 146 -18.58 32.63 -58.30
N ALA A 147 -18.36 33.69 -59.09
CA ALA A 147 -17.84 33.85 -60.46
C ALA A 147 -17.30 35.30 -60.70
N GLU A 148 -16.42 35.41 -61.71
CA GLU A 148 -15.87 36.56 -62.47
C GLU A 148 -16.89 37.65 -62.95
N PRO A 149 -16.50 38.72 -63.70
CA PRO A 149 -15.17 39.26 -64.10
C PRO A 149 -15.01 40.81 -64.01
N LEU A 150 -13.80 41.29 -64.35
CA LEU A 150 -13.41 42.70 -64.60
C LEU A 150 -14.00 43.30 -65.89
N PRO A 151 -13.92 44.63 -66.06
CA PRO A 151 -13.17 45.14 -67.22
C PRO A 151 -12.25 46.35 -66.93
N PRO A 152 -11.38 46.75 -67.88
CA PRO A 152 -10.24 47.67 -67.67
C PRO A 152 -10.46 49.07 -68.29
N LEU A 153 -9.53 50.01 -68.01
CA LEU A 153 -8.74 50.80 -68.99
C LEU A 153 -8.17 52.13 -68.39
N PRO A 154 -7.11 52.70 -69.00
CA PRO A 154 -6.07 53.55 -68.40
C PRO A 154 -6.25 55.06 -68.71
N VAL A 155 -5.29 55.90 -68.30
CA VAL A 155 -4.54 56.88 -69.15
C VAL A 155 -3.64 57.77 -68.27
N GLU A 156 -2.44 58.00 -68.79
CA GLU A 156 -1.32 58.80 -68.30
C GLU A 156 -1.24 60.13 -69.10
N GLU A 157 -0.63 61.17 -68.48
CA GLU A 157 -0.10 62.44 -69.06
C GLU A 157 -1.07 63.53 -69.61
N PRO A 158 -0.67 64.82 -69.78
CA PRO A 158 0.70 65.41 -69.81
C PRO A 158 0.94 66.77 -69.08
N ALA A 159 2.23 67.09 -68.84
CA ALA A 159 2.98 68.36 -69.06
C ALA A 159 2.43 69.75 -68.58
N PRO A 160 3.28 70.79 -68.32
CA PRO A 160 4.59 71.02 -68.92
C PRO A 160 5.74 71.54 -68.04
N ALA A 161 6.93 71.38 -68.63
CA ALA A 161 8.20 71.94 -68.24
C ALA A 161 8.46 73.33 -68.86
N ALA A 162 9.62 73.90 -68.47
CA ALA A 162 10.40 74.99 -69.07
C ALA A 162 10.14 76.41 -68.51
N ASN A 163 11.13 77.26 -68.20
CA ASN A 163 12.57 77.17 -67.95
C ASN A 163 13.02 78.57 -67.39
N PRO A 164 14.23 78.71 -66.81
CA PRO A 164 14.70 79.89 -66.03
C PRO A 164 15.38 80.98 -66.90
N PRO A 165 15.79 82.14 -66.32
CA PRO A 165 17.22 82.31 -66.05
C PRO A 165 17.62 83.06 -64.75
N GLU A 166 18.85 82.73 -64.34
CA GLU A 166 19.84 83.13 -63.32
C GLU A 166 20.02 84.64 -62.97
N PRO A 167 21.02 85.07 -62.15
CA PRO A 167 21.46 84.65 -60.80
C PRO A 167 21.68 85.86 -59.85
N GLN A 168 21.45 85.72 -58.54
CA GLN A 168 22.09 86.61 -57.53
C GLN A 168 22.46 85.85 -56.26
N LYS A 169 23.76 85.87 -55.94
CA LYS A 169 24.36 85.63 -54.61
C LYS A 169 25.39 86.78 -54.46
N PRO A 170 25.73 87.32 -53.27
CA PRO A 170 25.57 86.74 -51.93
C PRO A 170 25.11 87.74 -50.84
N ALA A 171 24.44 87.26 -49.80
CA ALA A 171 24.38 87.98 -48.53
C ALA A 171 24.40 87.00 -47.35
N ALA A 172 25.21 87.35 -46.36
CA ALA A 172 25.59 86.56 -45.22
C ALA A 172 24.42 86.16 -44.31
N ALA A 173 24.66 85.10 -43.55
CA ALA A 173 23.78 84.44 -42.61
C ALA A 173 23.12 85.41 -41.59
N ALA A 174 21.79 85.36 -41.52
CA ALA A 174 21.02 85.74 -40.34
C ALA A 174 20.49 84.45 -39.68
N PRO A 175 20.57 84.30 -38.34
CA PRO A 175 20.03 83.13 -37.67
C PRO A 175 18.51 83.09 -37.88
N ARG A 176 17.99 81.95 -38.36
CA ARG A 176 16.55 81.75 -38.56
C ARG A 176 15.85 81.88 -37.20
N PRO A 177 14.81 82.73 -37.06
CA PRO A 177 14.06 82.81 -35.82
C PRO A 177 13.28 81.51 -35.63
N VAL A 178 13.58 80.79 -34.55
CA VAL A 178 12.93 79.51 -34.22
C VAL A 178 11.47 79.76 -33.89
N THR A 179 10.57 79.02 -34.52
CA THR A 179 9.13 79.18 -34.31
C THR A 179 8.72 78.47 -33.01
N ARG A 180 7.82 79.05 -32.18
CA ARG A 180 7.37 78.42 -30.91
C ARG A 180 6.90 76.96 -31.10
N ARG A 181 6.29 76.65 -32.25
CA ARG A 181 5.87 75.29 -32.63
C ARG A 181 7.06 74.33 -32.82
N GLU A 182 8.15 74.77 -33.43
CA GLU A 182 9.37 73.97 -33.59
C GLU A 182 10.06 73.71 -32.24
N LEU A 183 9.99 74.67 -31.33
CA LEU A 183 10.52 74.52 -29.97
C LEU A 183 9.73 73.45 -29.19
N TYR A 184 8.39 73.47 -29.25
CA TYR A 184 7.57 72.43 -28.62
C TYR A 184 7.73 71.06 -29.29
N LEU A 185 7.87 71.01 -30.61
CA LEU A 185 8.11 69.75 -31.34
C LEU A 185 9.47 69.12 -30.99
N THR A 186 10.53 69.92 -30.95
CA THR A 186 11.87 69.44 -30.57
C THR A 186 11.91 69.06 -29.09
N ALA A 187 11.32 69.85 -28.20
CA ALA A 187 11.22 69.53 -26.77
C ALA A 187 10.41 68.24 -26.51
N ALA A 188 9.29 68.04 -27.22
CA ALA A 188 8.53 66.80 -27.16
C ALA A 188 9.35 65.60 -27.65
N GLY A 189 10.13 65.78 -28.73
CA GLY A 189 11.06 64.76 -29.23
C GLY A 189 12.14 64.37 -28.20
N PHE A 190 12.78 65.36 -27.56
CA PHE A 190 13.77 65.11 -26.51
C PHE A 190 13.16 64.43 -25.27
N SER A 191 11.94 64.80 -24.88
CA SER A 191 11.22 64.16 -23.77
C SER A 191 10.91 62.68 -24.05
N LEU A 192 10.39 62.38 -25.25
CA LEU A 192 10.11 61.01 -25.67
C LEU A 192 11.39 60.16 -25.74
N ALA A 193 12.47 60.73 -26.29
CA ALA A 193 13.77 60.09 -26.35
C ALA A 193 14.33 59.82 -24.93
N GLY A 194 14.20 60.79 -24.01
CA GLY A 194 14.59 60.63 -22.61
C GLY A 194 13.77 59.56 -21.88
N MET A 195 12.46 59.50 -22.13
CA MET A 195 11.58 58.48 -21.56
C MET A 195 11.95 57.07 -22.06
N LEU A 196 12.19 56.90 -23.35
CA LEU A 196 12.64 55.63 -23.93
C LEU A 196 14.01 55.21 -23.38
N LEU A 197 14.95 56.15 -23.27
CA LEU A 197 16.26 55.90 -22.69
C LEU A 197 16.15 55.50 -21.21
N GLY A 198 15.26 56.16 -20.45
CA GLY A 198 14.98 55.82 -19.06
C GLY A 198 14.38 54.43 -18.90
N ILE A 199 13.40 54.07 -19.74
CA ILE A 199 12.83 52.72 -19.78
C ILE A 199 13.92 51.69 -20.09
N LEU A 200 14.74 51.93 -21.11
CA LEU A 200 15.85 51.03 -21.46
C LEU A 200 16.88 50.91 -20.33
N LEU A 201 17.18 52.00 -19.62
CA LEU A 201 18.10 51.99 -18.49
C LEU A 201 17.52 51.19 -17.32
N ILE A 202 16.23 51.35 -17.02
CA ILE A 202 15.53 50.56 -15.99
C ILE A 202 15.54 49.07 -16.36
N LEU A 203 15.21 48.73 -17.61
CA LEU A 203 15.28 47.36 -18.10
C LEU A 203 16.71 46.79 -18.02
N GLY A 204 17.71 47.60 -18.35
CA GLY A 204 19.12 47.23 -18.25
C GLY A 204 19.57 47.01 -16.80
N LEU A 205 19.15 47.88 -15.87
CA LEU A 205 19.43 47.72 -14.45
C LEU A 205 18.77 46.46 -13.89
N LEU A 206 17.50 46.23 -14.27
CA LEU A 206 16.75 45.04 -13.89
C LEU A 206 17.40 43.77 -14.45
N ALA A 207 17.89 43.80 -15.69
CA ALA A 207 18.64 42.69 -16.25
C ALA A 207 19.96 42.45 -15.51
N LEU A 208 20.66 43.51 -15.07
CA LEU A 208 21.92 43.39 -14.35
C LEU A 208 21.73 42.86 -12.91
N THR A 209 20.67 43.26 -12.22
CA THR A 209 20.39 42.80 -10.84
C THR A 209 19.71 41.44 -10.78
N SER A 210 18.85 41.11 -11.76
CA SER A 210 18.01 39.91 -11.75
C SER A 210 18.63 38.71 -12.47
N GLY A 211 19.85 38.85 -13.01
CA GLY A 211 20.50 37.79 -13.79
C GLY A 211 19.95 37.64 -15.23
N GLY A 212 19.46 38.74 -15.80
CA GLY A 212 18.88 38.84 -17.14
C GLY A 212 17.35 38.80 -17.14
N LEU A 213 16.73 39.36 -18.19
CA LEU A 213 15.36 39.02 -18.58
C LEU A 213 15.40 37.56 -19.06
N SER A 214 15.40 36.60 -18.13
CA SER A 214 15.55 35.20 -18.48
C SER A 214 14.25 34.73 -19.12
N PHE A 215 14.19 34.80 -20.45
CA PHE A 215 13.18 34.12 -21.22
C PHE A 215 13.39 32.62 -20.99
N VAL A 216 12.58 32.03 -20.10
CA VAL A 216 12.58 30.59 -19.85
C VAL A 216 12.31 29.94 -21.19
N THR A 217 13.35 29.34 -21.77
CA THR A 217 13.24 28.58 -23.00
C THR A 217 12.23 27.45 -22.76
N GLN A 218 11.30 27.20 -23.68
CA GLN A 218 10.21 26.22 -23.49
C GLN A 218 10.68 24.85 -22.96
N GLY A 219 11.90 24.42 -23.33
CA GLY A 219 12.50 23.18 -22.83
C GLY A 219 12.91 23.16 -21.34
N ARG A 220 13.22 24.31 -20.72
CA ARG A 220 13.50 24.36 -19.27
C ARG A 220 12.22 24.35 -18.46
N PHE A 221 11.17 24.99 -18.97
CA PHE A 221 9.85 24.99 -18.32
C PHE A 221 9.26 23.57 -18.27
N SER A 222 9.36 22.81 -19.37
CA SER A 222 8.93 21.41 -19.39
C SER A 222 9.75 20.52 -18.46
N GLN A 223 11.06 20.76 -18.34
CA GLN A 223 11.91 20.01 -17.39
C GLN A 223 11.56 20.33 -15.93
N THR A 224 11.34 21.60 -15.58
CA THR A 224 10.91 21.97 -14.23
C THR A 224 9.51 21.45 -13.92
N GLN A 225 8.61 21.45 -14.90
CA GLN A 225 7.27 20.90 -14.74
C GLN A 225 7.32 19.38 -14.50
N ALA A 226 8.12 18.65 -15.29
CA ALA A 226 8.33 17.22 -15.09
C ALA A 226 8.99 16.90 -13.73
N GLN A 227 9.90 17.76 -13.23
CA GLN A 227 10.47 17.60 -11.89
C GLN A 227 9.43 17.83 -10.79
N VAL A 228 8.55 18.81 -10.93
CA VAL A 228 7.47 19.06 -9.96
C VAL A 228 6.48 17.89 -9.94
N GLU A 229 6.15 17.33 -11.10
CA GLU A 229 5.27 16.17 -11.22
C GLU A 229 5.90 14.90 -10.60
N ASP A 230 7.20 14.67 -10.81
CA ASP A 230 7.93 13.59 -10.12
C ASP A 230 7.97 13.81 -8.60
N LEU A 231 8.14 15.05 -8.15
CA LEU A 231 8.14 15.38 -6.73
C LEU A 231 6.78 15.14 -6.08
N ASP A 232 5.70 15.45 -6.78
CA ASP A 232 4.32 15.22 -6.33
C ASP A 232 4.01 13.73 -6.21
N LEU A 233 4.41 12.93 -7.21
CA LEU A 233 4.29 11.47 -7.15
C LEU A 233 5.08 10.87 -5.98
N ARG A 234 6.30 11.37 -5.72
CA ARG A 234 7.11 10.93 -4.57
C ARG A 234 6.45 11.30 -3.24
N LEU A 235 5.86 12.49 -3.14
CA LEU A 235 5.13 12.91 -1.93
C LEU A 235 3.90 12.03 -1.70
N GLY A 236 3.15 11.71 -2.75
CA GLY A 236 2.03 10.78 -2.66
C GLY A 236 2.45 9.40 -2.18
N PHE A 237 3.55 8.86 -2.72
CA PHE A 237 4.08 7.57 -2.27
C PHE A 237 4.54 7.60 -0.81
N ALA A 238 5.28 8.63 -0.40
CA ALA A 238 5.73 8.77 0.98
C ALA A 238 4.56 8.87 1.97
N GLN A 239 3.47 9.54 1.60
CA GLN A 239 2.25 9.60 2.42
C GLN A 239 1.59 8.23 2.55
N SER A 240 1.45 7.49 1.45
CA SER A 240 0.91 6.12 1.47
C SER A 240 1.77 5.16 2.31
N GLU A 241 3.09 5.33 2.26
CA GLU A 241 4.01 4.54 3.09
C GLU A 241 3.83 4.85 4.58
N LEU A 242 3.67 6.12 4.95
CA LEU A 242 3.36 6.51 6.34
C LEU A 242 2.02 5.94 6.83
N GLU A 243 1.00 5.94 5.98
CA GLU A 243 -0.30 5.30 6.29
C GLU A 243 -0.14 3.79 6.49
N THR A 244 0.64 3.14 5.64
CA THR A 244 0.93 1.71 5.74
C THR A 244 1.72 1.37 7.01
N GLN A 245 2.72 2.18 7.34
CA GLN A 245 3.49 2.04 8.58
C GLN A 245 2.61 2.23 9.81
N ARG A 246 1.71 3.21 9.79
CA ARG A 246 0.73 3.42 10.86
C ARG A 246 -0.19 2.21 11.03
N ALA A 247 -0.73 1.67 9.94
CA ALA A 247 -1.54 0.46 9.96
C ALA A 247 -0.74 -0.77 10.45
N ARG A 248 0.57 -0.82 10.19
CA ARG A 248 1.44 -1.87 10.74
C ARG A 248 1.63 -1.70 12.25
N LEU A 249 1.83 -0.48 12.75
CA LEU A 249 1.93 -0.20 14.18
C LEU A 249 0.66 -0.59 14.92
N GLU A 250 -0.51 -0.25 14.36
CA GLU A 250 -1.80 -0.66 14.92
C GLU A 250 -1.95 -2.19 14.99
N ARG A 251 -1.50 -2.92 13.94
CA ARG A 251 -1.47 -4.39 13.97
C ARG A 251 -0.54 -4.94 15.04
N VAL A 252 0.57 -4.27 15.34
CA VAL A 252 1.50 -4.66 16.41
C VAL A 252 0.90 -4.37 17.79
N GLU A 253 0.22 -3.24 17.95
CA GLU A 253 -0.50 -2.92 19.18
C GLU A 253 -1.65 -3.92 19.45
N ALA A 254 -2.39 -4.27 18.39
CA ALA A 254 -3.42 -5.31 18.44
C ALA A 254 -2.84 -6.69 18.82
N LEU A 255 -1.60 -7.01 18.41
CA LEU A 255 -0.92 -8.22 18.84
C LEU A 255 -0.71 -8.21 20.37
N GLY A 256 -0.35 -7.08 20.96
CA GLY A 256 -0.24 -6.93 22.42
C GLY A 256 -1.55 -7.23 23.14
N GLY A 257 -2.66 -6.69 22.64
CA GLY A 257 -4.00 -7.00 23.19
C GLY A 257 -4.36 -8.49 23.08
N ARG A 258 -4.01 -9.13 21.95
CA ARG A 258 -4.22 -10.57 21.76
C ARG A 258 -3.37 -11.41 22.69
N VAL A 259 -2.11 -11.04 22.93
CA VAL A 259 -1.23 -11.75 23.87
C VAL A 259 -1.80 -11.67 25.28
N SER A 260 -2.27 -10.49 25.71
CA SER A 260 -2.91 -10.35 27.02
C SER A 260 -4.18 -11.19 27.15
N ALA A 261 -5.00 -11.28 26.09
CA ALA A 261 -6.16 -12.17 26.07
C ALA A 261 -5.77 -13.66 26.15
N VAL A 262 -4.67 -14.05 25.49
CA VAL A 262 -4.15 -15.43 25.57
C VAL A 262 -3.63 -15.73 26.99
N GLU A 263 -2.92 -14.81 27.63
CA GLU A 263 -2.46 -14.95 29.02
C GLU A 263 -3.65 -15.09 29.97
N GLN A 264 -4.68 -14.26 29.81
CA GLN A 264 -5.91 -14.38 30.60
C GLN A 264 -6.59 -15.73 30.39
N SER A 265 -6.68 -16.21 29.14
CA SER A 265 -7.26 -17.52 28.85
C SER A 265 -6.45 -18.69 29.46
N LEU A 266 -5.12 -18.54 29.55
CA LEU A 266 -4.24 -19.53 30.17
C LEU A 266 -4.46 -19.59 31.69
N ASP A 267 -4.61 -18.43 32.34
CA ASP A 267 -4.90 -18.36 33.77
C ASP A 267 -6.30 -18.89 34.10
N GLU A 268 -7.29 -18.60 33.26
CA GLU A 268 -8.64 -19.20 33.37
C GLU A 268 -8.59 -20.73 33.21
N ALA A 269 -7.81 -21.25 32.24
CA ALA A 269 -7.63 -22.68 32.04
C ALA A 269 -6.91 -23.36 33.21
N ARG A 270 -5.93 -22.70 33.82
CA ARG A 270 -5.28 -23.20 35.05
C ARG A 270 -6.26 -23.27 36.21
N GLN A 271 -7.05 -22.22 36.39
CA GLN A 271 -8.03 -22.17 37.46
C GLN A 271 -9.17 -23.19 37.27
N SER A 272 -9.56 -23.48 36.02
CA SER A 272 -10.54 -24.52 35.73
C SER A 272 -9.98 -25.93 36.00
N LEU A 273 -8.70 -26.16 35.70
CA LEU A 273 -8.01 -27.41 36.04
C LEU A 273 -7.94 -27.62 37.56
N GLU A 274 -7.59 -26.59 38.32
CA GLU A 274 -7.57 -26.65 39.80
C GLU A 274 -8.95 -26.97 40.37
N ARG A 275 -10.02 -26.34 39.84
CA ARG A 275 -11.40 -26.66 40.22
C ARG A 275 -11.77 -28.10 39.89
N ALA A 276 -11.47 -28.56 38.68
CA ALA A 276 -11.76 -29.94 38.27
C ALA A 276 -11.02 -30.96 39.15
N GLN A 277 -9.78 -30.67 39.55
CA GLN A 277 -9.03 -31.52 40.49
C GLN A 277 -9.67 -31.53 41.88
N ALA A 278 -10.11 -30.37 42.37
CA ALA A 278 -10.82 -30.28 43.65
C ALA A 278 -12.16 -31.05 43.62
N ASP A 279 -12.90 -30.97 42.51
CA ASP A 279 -14.15 -31.70 42.31
C ASP A 279 -13.92 -33.22 42.29
N LEU A 280 -12.88 -33.69 41.58
CA LEU A 280 -12.49 -35.11 41.60
C LEU A 280 -12.12 -35.60 43.00
N ALA A 281 -11.43 -34.77 43.78
CA ALA A 281 -11.12 -35.09 45.18
C ALA A 281 -12.39 -35.19 46.03
N ALA A 282 -13.36 -34.28 45.83
CA ALA A 282 -14.65 -34.31 46.52
C ALA A 282 -15.48 -35.55 46.15
N LEU A 283 -15.57 -35.90 44.86
CA LEU A 283 -16.24 -37.11 44.38
C LEU A 283 -15.64 -38.39 44.96
N ARG A 284 -14.31 -38.45 45.09
CA ARG A 284 -13.63 -39.57 45.73
C ARG A 284 -14.00 -39.68 47.20
N GLN A 285 -14.01 -38.56 47.92
CA GLN A 285 -14.42 -38.52 49.32
C GLN A 285 -15.90 -38.94 49.50
N GLU A 286 -16.78 -38.54 48.59
CA GLU A 286 -18.18 -38.98 48.59
C GLU A 286 -18.30 -40.49 48.38
N THR A 287 -17.51 -41.04 47.45
CA THR A 287 -17.47 -42.48 47.18
C THR A 287 -17.00 -43.27 48.40
N ASP A 288 -15.96 -42.79 49.08
CA ASP A 288 -15.46 -43.39 50.32
C ASP A 288 -16.55 -43.38 51.41
N LEU A 289 -17.25 -42.25 51.58
CA LEU A 289 -18.37 -42.14 52.52
C LEU A 289 -19.53 -43.08 52.20
N MET A 290 -19.85 -43.30 50.91
CA MET A 290 -20.89 -44.24 50.51
C MET A 290 -20.48 -45.69 50.80
N SER A 291 -19.22 -46.06 50.51
CA SER A 291 -18.68 -47.38 50.86
C SER A 291 -18.78 -47.65 52.37
N ASP A 292 -18.42 -46.65 53.16
CA ASP A 292 -18.50 -46.66 54.62
C ASP A 292 -19.94 -46.86 55.13
N ARG A 293 -20.92 -46.21 54.49
CA ARG A 293 -22.35 -46.37 54.82
C ARG A 293 -22.84 -47.78 54.50
N VAL A 294 -22.41 -48.35 53.38
CA VAL A 294 -22.74 -49.72 52.98
C VAL A 294 -22.16 -50.71 54.01
N ALA A 295 -20.89 -50.60 54.35
CA ALA A 295 -20.24 -51.47 55.34
C ALA A 295 -20.96 -51.43 56.71
N ARG A 296 -21.38 -50.24 57.16
CA ARG A 296 -22.16 -50.10 58.40
C ARG A 296 -23.56 -50.71 58.30
N ALA A 297 -24.21 -50.63 57.14
CA ALA A 297 -25.52 -51.25 56.92
C ALA A 297 -25.42 -52.79 56.93
N GLU A 298 -24.38 -53.35 56.30
CA GLU A 298 -24.08 -54.79 56.32
C GLU A 298 -23.80 -55.27 57.74
N ALA A 299 -22.92 -54.59 58.48
CA ALA A 299 -22.60 -54.93 59.87
C ALA A 299 -23.84 -54.91 60.79
N ARG A 300 -24.75 -53.95 60.59
CA ARG A 300 -26.03 -53.88 61.32
C ARG A 300 -26.93 -55.07 60.99
N THR A 301 -26.94 -55.50 59.73
CA THR A 301 -27.71 -56.66 59.27
C THR A 301 -27.18 -57.95 59.89
N GLU A 302 -25.86 -58.17 59.88
CA GLU A 302 -25.25 -59.33 60.55
C GLU A 302 -25.54 -59.36 62.05
N THR A 303 -25.46 -58.20 62.71
CA THR A 303 -25.72 -58.08 64.15
C THR A 303 -27.19 -58.42 64.45
N PHE A 304 -28.12 -57.95 63.62
CA PHE A 304 -29.53 -58.28 63.73
C PHE A 304 -29.78 -59.78 63.50
N GLN A 305 -29.09 -60.40 62.56
CA GLN A 305 -29.24 -61.83 62.27
C GLN A 305 -28.72 -62.70 63.42
N ARG A 306 -27.55 -62.36 64.00
CA ARG A 306 -27.06 -63.00 65.24
C ARG A 306 -28.02 -62.80 66.41
N PHE A 307 -28.63 -61.63 66.51
CA PHE A 307 -29.65 -61.35 67.53
C PHE A 307 -30.88 -62.25 67.37
N LEU A 308 -31.39 -62.41 66.15
CA LEU A 308 -32.52 -63.31 65.88
C LEU A 308 -32.18 -64.77 66.18
N GLU A 309 -30.98 -65.22 65.84
CA GLU A 309 -30.51 -66.59 66.10
C GLU A 309 -30.36 -66.86 67.61
N GLY A 310 -29.86 -65.87 68.36
CA GLY A 310 -29.82 -65.89 69.82
C GLY A 310 -31.22 -65.97 70.45
N LEU A 311 -32.18 -65.17 69.94
CA LEU A 311 -33.56 -65.21 70.39
C LEU A 311 -34.20 -66.58 70.14
N GLN A 312 -33.99 -67.15 68.95
CA GLN A 312 -34.49 -68.48 68.59
C GLN A 312 -33.93 -69.55 69.54
N ARG A 313 -32.65 -69.48 69.89
CA ARG A 313 -32.01 -70.42 70.82
C ARG A 313 -32.63 -70.36 72.22
N VAL A 314 -32.84 -69.16 72.76
CA VAL A 314 -33.48 -68.98 74.08
C VAL A 314 -34.91 -69.52 74.08
N LEU A 315 -35.68 -69.28 73.00
CA LEU A 315 -37.02 -69.84 72.85
C LEU A 315 -37.01 -71.37 72.79
N SER A 316 -35.98 -71.99 72.21
CA SER A 316 -35.85 -73.46 72.16
C SER A 316 -35.41 -74.09 73.49
N GLU A 317 -34.73 -73.35 74.36
CA GLU A 317 -34.27 -73.83 75.67
C GLU A 317 -35.31 -73.62 76.80
N LEU A 318 -36.44 -72.96 76.51
CA LEU A 318 -37.53 -72.81 77.48
C LEU A 318 -38.15 -74.19 77.79
N PRO A 319 -38.10 -74.65 79.05
CA PRO A 319 -38.68 -75.94 79.42
C PRO A 319 -40.20 -75.90 79.23
N ALA A 320 -40.76 -76.96 78.65
CA ALA A 320 -42.20 -77.14 78.57
C ALA A 320 -42.79 -77.04 79.98
N LEU A 321 -43.55 -75.97 80.24
CA LEU A 321 -44.23 -75.79 81.52
C LEU A 321 -45.26 -76.93 81.70
N PRO A 322 -45.36 -77.50 82.92
CA PRO A 322 -46.20 -78.66 83.22
C PRO A 322 -47.70 -78.36 83.14
#